data_AF-A0A1F6RNN7-F1
#
_entry.id   AF-A0A1F6RNN7-F1
#
_cell.length_a   1.000
_cell.length_b   1.000
_cell.length_c   1.000
_cell.angle_alpha   90.00
_cell.angle_beta   90.00
_cell.angle_gamma   90.00
#
_symmetry.space_group_name_H-M   'P 1'
#
loop_
_entity.id
_entity.type
_entity.pdbx_description
1 polymer ?
#
loop_
_entity_poly.entity_id
_entity_poly.type
_entity_poly.pdbx_seq_one_letter_code
_entity_poly.pdbx_strand_id
1 'polypeptide(L)'
;MYTYHLPKPIIIKLADEEGFRLRQQAAEYLAANQNKTGAERGSKDEQGFGALAEMVIRNQLGMSEINPGDHPLGYDILLPSGVKLDVKCRGGALPFQEEYESSDGIAREAKHNFFARQIHAENLDTDIYLMTHLETPSSRELPGTSRQRKWTLYICGWVSKERVAREGVYLSRGSLTEQGRTWFTYRGQEIEFYNRNLNGLAGIRDLLSIEQADVEQDKSRKGDLNLTSVDAMRIAYDLIGRGVLSEKHLDFVKQQTGLEKTVKPILHPNQYFHLLKWLEEKGELSESEMNRARALFTEELFDGI
;
A
#
# COMPACT_ATOMS: atom_id res chain seq x y z
N MET A 1 17.23 15.65 8.99
CA MET A 1 16.97 15.57 7.54
C MET A 1 17.17 14.15 7.05
N TYR A 2 16.08 13.57 6.55
CA TYR A 2 16.03 12.22 6.02
C TYR A 2 16.89 12.07 4.74
N THR A 3 17.43 10.87 4.52
CA THR A 3 18.14 10.52 3.29
C THR A 3 17.35 9.45 2.54
N TYR A 4 17.13 9.65 1.24
CA TYR A 4 16.38 8.69 0.45
C TYR A 4 17.08 7.34 0.33
N HIS A 5 16.31 6.27 0.53
CA HIS A 5 16.73 4.89 0.25
C HIS A 5 15.71 4.19 -0.64
N LEU A 6 16.19 3.21 -1.43
CA LEU A 6 15.29 2.28 -2.10
C LEU A 6 14.48 1.49 -1.05
N PRO A 7 13.18 1.22 -1.28
CA PRO A 7 12.30 0.58 -0.31
C PRO A 7 12.63 -0.90 -0.16
N LYS A 8 13.61 -1.19 0.70
CA LYS A 8 13.98 -2.53 1.13
C LYS A 8 13.46 -2.77 2.54
N PRO A 9 12.68 -3.83 2.79
CA PRO A 9 12.08 -4.03 4.11
C PRO A 9 13.12 -4.22 5.22
N ILE A 10 12.94 -3.51 6.33
CA ILE A 10 13.61 -3.81 7.59
C ILE A 10 12.86 -4.98 8.25
N ILE A 11 13.60 -6.01 8.65
CA ILE A 11 13.02 -7.25 9.18
C ILE A 11 13.18 -7.31 10.69
N ILE A 12 12.07 -7.38 11.41
CA ILE A 12 12.02 -7.53 12.86
C ILE A 12 11.37 -8.88 13.20
N LYS A 13 12.14 -9.78 13.81
CA LYS A 13 11.63 -11.07 14.28
C LYS A 13 10.93 -10.85 15.63
N LEU A 14 9.74 -11.42 15.78
CA LEU A 14 8.90 -11.34 16.99
C LEU A 14 8.66 -12.72 17.62
N ALA A 15 9.57 -13.65 17.34
CA ALA A 15 9.52 -15.05 17.77
C ALA A 15 10.24 -15.32 19.10
N ASP A 16 10.92 -14.31 19.65
CA ASP A 16 11.61 -14.35 20.93
C ASP A 16 10.71 -13.91 22.09
N GLU A 17 11.27 -13.83 23.29
CA GLU A 17 10.53 -13.46 24.52
C GLU A 17 9.98 -12.04 24.44
N GLU A 18 10.78 -11.10 23.94
CA GLU A 18 10.38 -9.70 23.77
C GLU A 18 9.27 -9.58 22.72
N GLY A 19 9.40 -10.25 21.58
CA GLY A 19 8.34 -10.32 20.58
C GLY A 19 7.05 -10.97 21.09
N PHE A 20 7.14 -11.96 21.98
CA PHE A 20 5.97 -12.53 22.64
C PHE A 20 5.33 -11.53 23.63
N ARG A 21 6.13 -10.78 24.40
CA ARG A 21 5.64 -9.73 25.29
C ARG A 21 4.86 -8.67 24.54
N LEU A 22 5.40 -8.17 23.42
CA LEU A 22 4.71 -7.18 22.57
C LEU A 22 3.40 -7.74 21.99
N ARG A 23 3.37 -9.02 21.60
CA ARG A 23 2.13 -9.70 21.18
C ARG A 23 1.09 -9.79 22.28
N GLN A 24 1.50 -10.02 23.53
CA GLN A 24 0.60 -10.02 24.70
C GLN A 24 0.01 -8.63 24.93
N GLN A 25 0.85 -7.59 24.92
CA GLN A 25 0.38 -6.21 25.06
C GLN A 25 -0.62 -5.83 23.97
N ALA A 26 -0.35 -6.21 22.71
CA ALA A 26 -1.28 -5.97 21.61
C ALA A 26 -2.62 -6.71 21.80
N ALA A 27 -2.60 -7.94 22.32
CA ALA A 27 -3.80 -8.70 22.62
C ALA A 27 -4.64 -8.05 23.72
N GLU A 28 -4.00 -7.57 24.79
CA GLU A 28 -4.63 -6.86 25.91
C GLU A 28 -5.23 -5.53 25.45
N TYR A 29 -4.47 -4.75 24.68
CA TYR A 29 -4.93 -3.50 24.09
C TYR A 29 -6.16 -3.72 23.21
N LEU A 30 -6.12 -4.73 22.33
CA LEU A 30 -7.22 -5.07 21.45
C LEU A 30 -8.45 -5.52 22.25
N ALA A 31 -8.28 -6.29 23.33
CA ALA A 31 -9.41 -6.73 24.15
C ALA A 31 -10.17 -5.56 24.78
N ALA A 32 -9.46 -4.49 25.18
CA ALA A 32 -10.05 -3.30 25.78
C ALA A 32 -10.56 -2.28 24.75
N ASN A 33 -9.90 -2.14 23.60
CA ASN A 33 -10.10 -1.05 22.65
C ASN A 33 -10.61 -1.51 21.27
N GLN A 34 -11.07 -2.75 21.13
CA GLN A 34 -11.56 -3.27 19.85
C GLN A 34 -12.67 -2.36 19.31
N ASN A 35 -12.44 -1.80 18.13
CA ASN A 35 -13.48 -1.05 17.45
C ASN A 35 -14.47 -2.01 16.79
N LYS A 36 -15.69 -2.04 17.35
CA LYS A 36 -16.80 -2.89 16.87
C LYS A 36 -17.82 -2.14 16.02
N THR A 37 -17.64 -0.84 15.79
CA THR A 37 -18.59 0.05 15.12
C THR A 37 -17.92 0.86 14.01
N GLY A 38 -18.69 1.32 13.01
CA GLY A 38 -18.17 2.12 11.90
C GLY A 38 -17.93 1.35 10.60
N ALA A 39 -18.01 2.08 9.47
CA ALA A 39 -17.78 1.59 8.12
C ALA A 39 -16.30 1.36 7.84
N GLU A 40 -15.98 0.35 7.03
CA GLU A 40 -14.61 0.05 6.56
C GLU A 40 -13.60 -0.11 7.71
N ARG A 41 -14.02 -0.83 8.75
CA ARG A 41 -13.13 -1.25 9.84
C ARG A 41 -12.44 -2.56 9.48
N GLY A 42 -11.18 -2.68 9.91
CA GLY A 42 -10.50 -3.97 9.91
C GLY A 42 -11.22 -4.99 10.81
N SER A 43 -11.08 -6.26 10.47
CA SER A 43 -11.38 -7.40 11.33
C SER A 43 -10.60 -7.31 12.66
N LYS A 44 -11.01 -8.13 13.64
CA LYS A 44 -10.32 -8.21 14.93
C LYS A 44 -8.81 -8.45 14.75
N ASP A 45 -8.46 -9.37 13.86
CA ASP A 45 -7.08 -9.70 13.54
C ASP A 45 -6.34 -8.50 12.91
N GLU A 46 -6.94 -7.86 11.91
CA GLU A 46 -6.34 -6.67 11.25
C GLU A 46 -6.12 -5.52 12.24
N GLN A 47 -7.05 -5.26 13.16
CA GLN A 47 -6.87 -4.27 14.23
C GLN A 47 -5.74 -4.67 15.19
N GLY A 48 -5.66 -5.95 15.57
CA GLY A 48 -4.58 -6.47 16.40
C GLY A 48 -3.21 -6.37 15.74
N PHE A 49 -3.13 -6.60 14.43
CA PHE A 49 -1.89 -6.47 13.68
C PHE A 49 -1.43 -5.01 13.60
N GLY A 50 -2.37 -4.07 13.40
CA GLY A 50 -2.09 -2.64 13.48
C GLY A 50 -1.50 -2.25 14.83
N ALA A 51 -2.17 -2.62 15.94
CA ALA A 51 -1.68 -2.33 17.28
C ALA A 51 -0.31 -2.96 17.57
N LEU A 52 -0.08 -4.21 17.16
CA LEU A 52 1.22 -4.85 17.31
C LEU A 52 2.31 -4.14 16.51
N ALA A 53 2.03 -3.76 15.26
CA ALA A 53 2.99 -3.04 14.43
C ALA A 53 3.37 -1.72 15.10
N GLU A 54 2.40 -0.91 15.54
CA GLU A 54 2.64 0.33 16.27
C GLU A 54 3.51 0.11 17.52
N MET A 55 3.16 -0.88 18.36
CA MET A 55 3.93 -1.20 19.57
C MET A 55 5.38 -1.59 19.25
N VAL A 56 5.60 -2.36 18.19
CA VAL A 56 6.94 -2.73 17.75
C VAL A 56 7.72 -1.48 17.30
N ILE A 57 7.10 -0.60 16.50
CA ILE A 57 7.76 0.64 16.07
C ILE A 57 8.12 1.51 17.28
N ARG A 58 7.18 1.75 18.19
CA ARG A 58 7.41 2.53 19.42
C ARG A 58 8.56 1.95 20.25
N ASN A 59 8.58 0.63 20.46
CA ASN A 59 9.66 -0.05 21.20
C ASN A 59 11.02 0.16 20.54
N GLN A 60 11.12 0.00 19.21
CA GLN A 60 12.37 0.19 18.46
C GLN A 60 12.87 1.64 18.48
N LEU A 61 11.95 2.60 18.58
CA LEU A 61 12.25 4.02 18.68
C LEU A 61 12.51 4.48 20.13
N GLY A 62 12.32 3.62 21.13
CA GLY A 62 12.43 3.98 22.55
C GLY A 62 11.32 4.91 23.03
N MET A 63 10.15 4.87 22.38
CA MET A 63 8.97 5.66 22.73
C MET A 63 8.14 4.97 23.81
N SER A 64 7.29 5.74 24.49
CA SER A 64 6.34 5.20 25.45
C SER A 64 5.32 4.28 24.77
N GLU A 65 4.80 3.34 25.56
CA GLU A 65 3.69 2.47 25.17
C GLU A 65 2.45 3.29 24.78
N ILE A 66 1.51 2.64 24.08
CA ILE A 66 0.26 3.25 23.64
C ILE A 66 -0.55 3.63 24.87
N ASN A 67 -0.93 4.91 24.99
CA ASN A 67 -1.91 5.38 25.95
C ASN A 67 -3.28 5.49 25.25
N PRO A 68 -4.25 4.58 25.52
CA PRO A 68 -5.53 4.57 24.81
C PRO A 68 -6.37 5.83 25.05
N GLY A 69 -6.24 6.47 26.21
CA GLY A 69 -7.05 7.64 26.58
C GLY A 69 -6.74 8.90 25.78
N ASP A 70 -5.50 9.01 25.30
CA ASP A 70 -4.98 10.16 24.55
C ASP A 70 -4.56 9.77 23.12
N HIS A 71 -4.97 8.58 22.65
CA HIS A 71 -4.56 8.11 21.32
C HIS A 71 -5.33 8.88 20.22
N PRO A 72 -4.63 9.58 19.31
CA PRO A 72 -5.28 10.37 18.29
C PRO A 72 -5.95 9.49 17.23
N LEU A 73 -7.04 9.99 16.63
CA LEU A 73 -7.79 9.22 15.64
C LEU A 73 -7.06 9.07 14.30
N GLY A 74 -6.25 10.07 13.92
CA GLY A 74 -5.64 10.17 12.59
C GLY A 74 -4.34 9.39 12.46
N TYR A 75 -3.46 9.49 13.46
CA TYR A 75 -2.08 9.01 13.41
C TYR A 75 -1.74 8.17 14.64
N ASP A 76 -0.71 7.35 14.52
CA ASP A 76 -0.26 6.47 15.59
C ASP A 76 0.88 7.10 16.39
N ILE A 77 1.83 7.74 15.70
CA ILE A 77 3.07 8.26 16.29
C ILE A 77 3.25 9.73 15.91
N LEU A 78 3.50 10.59 16.90
CA LEU A 78 4.02 11.94 16.69
C LEU A 78 5.54 11.90 16.78
N LEU A 79 6.23 12.14 15.66
CA LEU A 79 7.69 12.18 15.62
C LEU A 79 8.21 13.43 16.35
N PRO A 80 9.48 13.44 16.83
CA PRO A 80 10.05 14.61 17.51
C PRO A 80 10.06 15.89 16.67
N SER A 81 10.03 15.76 15.35
CA SER A 81 9.91 16.86 14.38
C SER A 81 8.50 17.45 14.27
N GLY A 82 7.51 16.84 14.92
CA GLY A 82 6.09 17.20 14.81
C GLY A 82 5.35 16.53 13.63
N VAL A 83 6.03 15.66 12.87
CA VAL A 83 5.42 14.89 11.78
C VAL A 83 4.52 13.79 12.35
N LYS A 84 3.28 13.71 11.85
CA LYS A 84 2.25 12.73 12.25
C LYS A 84 2.34 11.49 11.36
N LEU A 85 2.71 10.37 11.97
CA LEU A 85 2.93 9.09 11.29
C LEU A 85 1.83 8.08 11.66
N ASP A 86 1.24 7.45 10.66
CA ASP A 86 0.25 6.37 10.80
C ASP A 86 0.86 5.05 10.29
N VAL A 87 0.82 4.00 11.11
CA VAL A 87 1.41 2.70 10.84
C VAL A 87 0.36 1.80 10.18
N LYS A 88 0.56 1.52 8.89
CA LYS A 88 -0.27 0.57 8.15
C LYS A 88 0.32 -0.81 8.23
N CYS A 89 -0.47 -1.77 8.70
CA CYS A 89 -0.05 -3.16 8.79
C CYS A 89 -1.00 -4.09 8.04
N ARG A 90 -0.46 -4.84 7.09
CA ARG A 90 -1.13 -5.99 6.49
C ARG A 90 -0.64 -7.28 7.12
N GLY A 91 -1.55 -8.17 7.54
CA GLY A 91 -1.20 -9.51 7.99
C GLY A 91 -1.22 -10.55 6.86
N GLY A 92 -0.32 -11.53 6.90
CA GLY A 92 -0.29 -12.63 5.94
C GLY A 92 0.48 -13.85 6.44
N ALA A 93 0.11 -15.04 5.95
CA ALA A 93 0.80 -16.28 6.31
C ALA A 93 2.16 -16.48 5.61
N LEU A 94 2.44 -15.65 4.60
CA LEU A 94 3.68 -15.66 3.82
C LEU A 94 4.55 -14.48 4.23
N PRO A 95 5.89 -14.61 4.16
CA PRO A 95 6.79 -13.48 4.32
C PRO A 95 6.53 -12.43 3.24
N PHE A 96 6.87 -11.17 3.52
CA PHE A 96 6.86 -10.13 2.50
C PHE A 96 7.90 -10.45 1.43
N GLN A 97 7.53 -10.27 0.17
CA GLN A 97 8.41 -10.36 -0.98
C GLN A 97 8.08 -9.18 -1.89
N GLU A 98 9.09 -8.58 -2.52
CA GLU A 98 8.85 -7.50 -3.50
C GLU A 98 8.12 -8.03 -4.73
N GLU A 99 8.34 -9.29 -5.06
CA GLU A 99 7.80 -9.95 -6.24
C GLU A 99 7.24 -11.32 -5.88
N TYR A 100 6.02 -11.59 -6.32
CA TYR A 100 5.35 -12.88 -6.13
C TYR A 100 5.18 -13.56 -7.49
N GLU A 101 5.77 -14.74 -7.67
CA GLU A 101 5.66 -15.50 -8.92
C GLU A 101 4.22 -16.04 -9.13
N SER A 102 3.62 -15.69 -10.26
CA SER A 102 2.31 -16.22 -10.67
C SER A 102 2.44 -17.56 -11.40
N SER A 103 1.32 -18.17 -11.77
CA SER A 103 1.30 -19.47 -12.47
C SER A 103 1.78 -19.38 -13.93
N ASP A 104 1.82 -18.18 -14.50
CA ASP A 104 2.37 -17.89 -15.82
C ASP A 104 3.90 -17.72 -15.81
N GLY A 105 4.55 -17.85 -14.65
CA GLY A 105 5.99 -17.67 -14.50
C GLY A 105 6.44 -16.22 -14.72
N ILE A 106 5.54 -15.26 -14.49
CA ILE A 106 5.84 -13.82 -14.45
C ILE A 106 5.62 -13.33 -13.01
N ALA A 107 6.54 -12.53 -12.50
CA ALA A 107 6.43 -11.91 -11.19
C ALA A 107 5.31 -10.87 -11.14
N ARG A 108 4.72 -10.69 -9.95
CA ARG A 108 3.80 -9.58 -9.63
C ARG A 108 4.40 -8.75 -8.51
N GLU A 109 4.54 -7.46 -8.76
CA GLU A 109 5.12 -6.52 -7.81
C GLU A 109 4.22 -6.34 -6.57
N ALA A 110 4.85 -6.17 -5.42
CA ALA A 110 4.19 -5.95 -4.16
C ALA A 110 3.52 -4.58 -4.12
N LYS A 111 2.34 -4.56 -3.51
CA LYS A 111 1.54 -3.36 -3.31
C LYS A 111 0.95 -3.33 -1.93
N HIS A 112 0.65 -2.11 -1.52
CA HIS A 112 0.00 -1.79 -0.28
C HIS A 112 -1.34 -1.14 -0.56
N ASN A 113 -2.27 -1.32 0.38
CA ASN A 113 -3.63 -0.82 0.26
C ASN A 113 -3.89 0.19 1.38
N PHE A 114 -4.60 1.25 1.03
CA PHE A 114 -5.15 2.22 1.96
C PHE A 114 -6.65 2.22 1.81
N PHE A 115 -7.39 2.35 2.92
CA PHE A 115 -8.80 2.71 2.78
C PHE A 115 -8.88 4.14 2.24
N ALA A 116 -9.68 4.38 1.21
CA ALA A 116 -9.79 5.69 0.56
C ALA A 116 -10.11 6.80 1.57
N ARG A 117 -10.92 6.50 2.59
CA ARG A 117 -11.23 7.44 3.68
C ARG A 117 -9.99 7.96 4.43
N GLN A 118 -8.95 7.15 4.58
CA GLN A 118 -7.72 7.56 5.29
C GLN A 118 -7.02 8.68 4.53
N ILE A 119 -7.09 8.64 3.20
CA ILE A 119 -6.47 9.61 2.32
C ILE A 119 -7.32 10.87 2.18
N HIS A 120 -8.65 10.74 2.11
CA HIS A 120 -9.52 11.86 1.75
C HIS A 120 -10.30 12.49 2.90
N ALA A 121 -10.41 11.84 4.06
CA ALA A 121 -11.12 12.43 5.20
C ALA A 121 -10.28 13.52 5.88
N GLU A 122 -10.85 14.72 5.99
CA GLU A 122 -10.20 15.89 6.59
C GLU A 122 -9.94 15.73 8.09
N ASN A 123 -10.76 14.94 8.79
CA ASN A 123 -10.62 14.69 10.22
C ASN A 123 -9.53 13.67 10.57
N LEU A 124 -8.89 13.04 9.57
CA LEU A 124 -7.77 12.11 9.74
C LEU A 124 -6.47 12.85 9.43
N ASP A 125 -5.93 13.49 10.46
CA ASP A 125 -4.80 14.40 10.40
C ASP A 125 -3.46 13.64 10.48
N THR A 126 -3.01 13.14 9.32
CA THR A 126 -1.79 12.34 9.16
C THR A 126 -0.96 12.93 8.04
N ASP A 127 0.35 13.08 8.30
CA ASP A 127 1.29 13.60 7.31
C ASP A 127 1.85 12.47 6.45
N ILE A 128 2.22 11.35 7.09
CA ILE A 128 2.87 10.21 6.43
C ILE A 128 2.31 8.86 6.89
N TYR A 129 2.40 7.88 6.00
CA TYR A 129 2.10 6.48 6.27
C TYR A 129 3.37 5.65 6.28
N LEU A 130 3.53 4.80 7.29
CA LEU A 130 4.56 3.77 7.35
C LEU A 130 3.95 2.42 6.97
N MET A 131 4.41 1.86 5.85
CA MET A 131 3.88 0.60 5.33
C MET A 131 4.61 -0.59 5.95
N THR A 132 3.84 -1.51 6.50
CA THR A 132 4.34 -2.72 7.17
C THR A 132 3.57 -3.96 6.74
N HIS A 133 4.25 -5.10 6.76
CA HIS A 133 3.68 -6.42 6.56
C HIS A 133 4.05 -7.32 7.73
N LEU A 134 3.05 -7.98 8.32
CA LEU A 134 3.23 -8.92 9.41
C LEU A 134 3.04 -10.35 8.90
N GLU A 135 4.13 -11.11 8.89
CA GLU A 135 4.07 -12.55 8.71
C GLU A 135 3.52 -13.19 9.99
N THR A 136 2.44 -13.94 9.85
CA THR A 136 1.72 -14.59 10.95
C THR A 136 1.76 -16.12 10.81
N PRO A 137 1.50 -16.87 11.89
CA PRO A 137 1.25 -18.30 11.81
C PRO A 137 -0.11 -18.58 11.13
N SER A 138 -0.39 -19.86 10.86
CA SER A 138 -1.71 -20.28 10.36
C SER A 138 -2.84 -19.92 11.33
N SER A 139 -2.59 -20.06 12.64
CA SER A 139 -3.44 -19.46 13.68
C SER A 139 -2.97 -18.04 13.91
N ARG A 140 -3.86 -17.09 13.60
CA ARG A 140 -3.60 -15.65 13.55
C ARG A 140 -3.91 -14.91 14.84
N GLU A 141 -4.45 -15.62 15.83
CA GLU A 141 -4.87 -15.03 17.09
C GLU A 141 -3.68 -14.47 17.86
N LEU A 142 -3.82 -13.25 18.36
CA LEU A 142 -2.88 -12.66 19.33
C LEU A 142 -3.24 -13.11 20.75
N PRO A 143 -2.25 -13.37 21.62
CA PRO A 143 -0.81 -13.31 21.34
C PRO A 143 -0.27 -14.55 20.62
N GLY A 144 -1.11 -15.58 20.43
CA GLY A 144 -0.69 -16.90 19.98
C GLY A 144 0.08 -17.64 21.07
N THR A 145 1.08 -18.43 20.70
CA THR A 145 1.95 -19.12 21.68
C THR A 145 3.39 -18.63 21.59
N SER A 146 4.15 -18.80 22.68
CA SER A 146 5.59 -18.51 22.73
C SER A 146 6.43 -19.41 21.82
N ARG A 147 5.88 -20.57 21.39
CA ARG A 147 6.56 -21.52 20.50
C ARG A 147 6.38 -21.19 19.02
N GLN A 148 5.42 -20.35 18.66
CA GLN A 148 5.21 -19.95 17.28
C GLN A 148 6.39 -19.09 16.78
N ARG A 149 7.03 -19.54 15.71
CA ARG A 149 8.19 -18.87 15.11
C ARG A 149 7.86 -17.96 13.93
N LYS A 150 6.65 -18.06 13.39
CA LYS A 150 6.17 -17.26 12.26
C LYS A 150 5.51 -15.98 12.76
N TRP A 151 6.32 -15.11 13.34
CA TRP A 151 5.95 -13.75 13.71
C TRP A 151 7.10 -12.84 13.30
N THR A 152 6.94 -12.16 12.17
CA THR A 152 7.97 -11.28 11.60
C THR A 152 7.30 -10.04 11.06
N LEU A 153 7.72 -8.86 11.54
CA LEU A 153 7.29 -7.58 10.99
C LEU A 153 8.32 -7.12 9.94
N TYR A 154 7.83 -6.80 8.76
CA TYR A 154 8.58 -6.22 7.66
C TYR A 154 8.16 -4.76 7.55
N ILE A 155 9.10 -3.82 7.68
CA ILE A 155 8.85 -2.39 7.57
C ILE A 155 9.33 -1.95 6.19
N CYS A 156 8.41 -1.70 5.28
CA CYS A 156 8.67 -1.63 3.85
C CYS A 156 9.12 -0.24 3.37
N GLY A 157 8.65 0.82 4.03
CA GLY A 157 8.96 2.20 3.70
C GLY A 157 7.82 3.13 4.06
N TRP A 158 7.98 4.42 3.76
CA TRP A 158 6.98 5.45 4.07
C TRP A 158 6.59 6.27 2.84
N VAL A 159 5.45 6.96 2.91
CA VAL A 159 4.97 7.86 1.86
C VAL A 159 4.08 8.94 2.48
N SER A 160 4.11 10.17 1.93
CA SER A 160 3.21 11.25 2.34
C SER A 160 1.76 10.99 1.93
N LYS A 161 0.82 11.47 2.75
CA LYS A 161 -0.62 11.35 2.47
C LYS A 161 -0.99 11.94 1.12
N GLU A 162 -0.45 13.12 0.80
CA GLU A 162 -0.71 13.83 -0.45
C GLU A 162 -0.16 13.10 -1.68
N ARG A 163 1.00 12.44 -1.56
CA ARG A 163 1.53 11.65 -2.67
C ARG A 163 0.68 10.41 -2.93
N VAL A 164 0.17 9.76 -1.88
CA VAL A 164 -0.82 8.68 -2.05
C VAL A 164 -2.09 9.19 -2.72
N ALA A 165 -2.60 10.36 -2.32
CA ALA A 165 -3.79 10.97 -2.92
C ALA A 165 -3.61 11.29 -4.41
N ARG A 166 -2.40 11.70 -4.82
CA ARG A 166 -2.11 12.06 -6.21
C ARG A 166 -1.80 10.86 -7.10
N GLU A 167 -1.02 9.89 -6.61
CA GLU A 167 -0.44 8.83 -7.45
C GLU A 167 -1.05 7.45 -7.19
N GLY A 168 -1.76 7.26 -6.07
CA GLY A 168 -2.39 6.00 -5.74
C GLY A 168 -3.54 5.66 -6.69
N VAL A 169 -3.69 4.37 -7.00
CA VAL A 169 -4.76 3.90 -7.89
C VAL A 169 -6.00 3.62 -7.05
N TYR A 170 -7.00 4.49 -7.18
CA TYR A 170 -8.30 4.29 -6.56
C TYR A 170 -9.03 3.08 -7.15
N LEU A 171 -9.56 2.24 -6.27
CA LEU A 171 -10.32 1.04 -6.59
C LEU A 171 -11.60 1.02 -5.75
N SER A 172 -12.75 1.03 -6.43
CA SER A 172 -14.05 0.94 -5.78
C SER A 172 -14.25 -0.44 -5.15
N ARG A 173 -15.18 -0.53 -4.19
CA ARG A 173 -15.60 -1.82 -3.62
C ARG A 173 -15.98 -2.79 -4.72
N GLY A 174 -15.52 -4.04 -4.61
CA GLY A 174 -15.76 -5.09 -5.62
C GLY A 174 -14.73 -5.12 -6.75
N SER A 175 -13.86 -4.10 -6.85
CA SER A 175 -12.74 -4.13 -7.79
C SER A 175 -11.89 -5.39 -7.57
N LEU A 176 -11.53 -6.04 -8.67
CA LEU A 176 -10.73 -7.25 -8.68
C LEU A 176 -9.25 -6.88 -8.76
N THR A 177 -8.43 -7.61 -8.00
CA THR A 177 -7.00 -7.39 -8.00
C THR A 177 -6.23 -8.70 -7.93
N GLU A 178 -5.05 -8.74 -8.57
CA GLU A 178 -4.16 -9.89 -8.58
C GLU A 178 -3.15 -9.82 -7.42
N GLN A 179 -2.93 -10.96 -6.78
CA GLN A 179 -1.86 -11.20 -5.82
C GLN A 179 -1.18 -12.53 -6.16
N GLY A 180 -0.11 -12.47 -6.94
CA GLY A 180 0.62 -13.66 -7.39
C GLY A 180 -0.30 -14.63 -8.11
N ARG A 181 -0.55 -15.80 -7.51
CA ARG A 181 -1.42 -16.86 -8.08
C ARG A 181 -2.91 -16.72 -7.78
N THR A 182 -3.29 -15.74 -6.97
CA THR A 182 -4.66 -15.57 -6.49
C THR A 182 -5.24 -14.24 -6.92
N TRP A 183 -6.55 -14.23 -7.11
CA TRP A 183 -7.33 -13.01 -7.34
C TRP A 183 -8.27 -12.81 -6.16
N PHE A 184 -8.49 -11.57 -5.77
CA PHE A 184 -9.46 -11.24 -4.74
C PHE A 184 -10.17 -9.93 -5.08
N THR A 185 -11.36 -9.76 -4.50
CA THR A 185 -12.13 -8.53 -4.64
C THR A 185 -11.97 -7.68 -3.38
N TYR A 186 -11.83 -6.37 -3.57
CA TYR A 186 -11.79 -5.44 -2.46
C TYR A 186 -13.14 -5.34 -1.76
N ARG A 187 -13.11 -5.37 -0.42
CA ARG A 187 -14.30 -5.28 0.43
C ARG A 187 -14.71 -3.83 0.73
N GLY A 188 -13.79 -2.87 0.56
CA GLY A 188 -14.01 -1.44 0.77
C GLY A 188 -13.55 -0.61 -0.42
N GLN A 189 -13.62 0.71 -0.28
CA GLN A 189 -12.96 1.65 -1.18
C GLN A 189 -11.48 1.73 -0.84
N GLU A 190 -10.63 1.43 -1.80
CA GLU A 190 -9.21 1.18 -1.56
C GLU A 190 -8.36 2.02 -2.52
N ILE A 191 -7.14 2.31 -2.12
CA ILE A 191 -6.12 2.93 -2.95
C ILE A 191 -4.91 2.00 -2.96
N GLU A 192 -4.52 1.53 -4.14
CA GLU A 192 -3.30 0.76 -4.33
C GLU A 192 -2.09 1.67 -4.50
N PHE A 193 -1.00 1.36 -3.80
CA PHE A 193 0.29 2.02 -3.96
C PHE A 193 1.41 0.99 -3.95
N TYR A 194 2.32 1.07 -4.91
CA TYR A 194 3.31 0.02 -5.13
C TYR A 194 4.54 0.21 -4.25
N ASN A 195 5.11 -0.89 -3.76
CA ASN A 195 6.21 -0.84 -2.81
C ASN A 195 7.42 -0.09 -3.36
N ARG A 196 7.79 -0.33 -4.63
CA ARG A 196 8.86 0.39 -5.34
C ARG A 196 8.77 1.92 -5.28
N ASN A 197 7.58 2.47 -5.07
CA ASN A 197 7.35 3.92 -5.02
C ASN A 197 7.48 4.53 -3.62
N LEU A 198 7.62 3.71 -2.58
CA LEU A 198 7.82 4.18 -1.20
C LEU A 198 9.22 4.78 -1.01
N ASN A 199 9.32 5.62 0.02
CA ASN A 199 10.59 6.07 0.58
C ASN A 199 11.14 5.00 1.53
N GLY A 200 12.26 4.39 1.17
CA GLY A 200 12.90 3.35 1.98
C GLY A 200 13.59 3.91 3.23
N LEU A 201 14.01 3.01 4.10
CA LEU A 201 14.75 3.32 5.33
C LEU A 201 15.99 2.42 5.37
N ALA A 202 17.15 2.95 5.75
CA ALA A 202 18.32 2.12 6.03
C ALA A 202 18.19 1.42 7.39
N GLY A 203 17.56 2.11 8.35
CA GLY A 203 17.23 1.57 9.65
C GLY A 203 15.99 2.24 10.24
N ILE A 204 15.38 1.61 11.25
CA ILE A 204 14.11 2.11 11.80
C ILE A 204 14.24 3.50 12.44
N ARG A 205 15.44 3.82 12.95
CA ARG A 205 15.75 5.12 13.54
C ARG A 205 15.74 6.27 12.53
N ASP A 206 15.80 5.98 11.22
CA ASP A 206 15.72 7.01 10.19
C ASP A 206 14.36 7.74 10.24
N LEU A 207 13.31 7.10 10.76
CA LEU A 207 12.02 7.76 11.02
C LEU A 207 12.15 8.99 11.91
N LEU A 208 13.05 8.97 12.89
CA LEU A 208 13.26 10.10 13.81
C LEU A 208 13.89 11.32 13.12
N SER A 209 14.46 11.13 11.93
CA SER A 209 15.12 12.18 11.14
C SER A 209 14.22 12.84 10.10
N ILE A 210 13.00 12.31 9.91
CA ILE A 210 12.01 12.84 8.99
C ILE A 210 11.45 14.14 9.56
N GLU A 211 11.57 15.21 8.79
CA GLU A 211 11.07 16.54 9.10
C GLU A 211 9.98 16.95 8.12
N GLN A 212 9.22 18.01 8.42
CA GLN A 212 8.16 18.49 7.52
C GLN A 212 8.68 18.90 6.13
N ALA A 213 9.95 19.32 6.03
CA ALA A 213 10.57 19.59 4.73
C ALA A 213 10.67 18.32 3.86
N ASP A 214 10.91 17.15 4.47
CA ASP A 214 10.97 15.87 3.75
C ASP A 214 9.55 15.44 3.29
N VAL A 215 8.52 15.72 4.09
CA VAL A 215 7.11 15.49 3.73
C VAL A 215 6.69 16.34 2.54
N GLU A 216 6.99 17.64 2.56
CA GLU A 216 6.69 18.54 1.43
C GLU A 216 7.48 18.17 0.17
N GLN A 217 8.71 17.69 0.33
CA GLN A 217 9.48 17.16 -0.80
C GLN A 217 8.79 15.93 -1.40
N ASP A 218 8.40 14.95 -0.58
CA ASP A 218 7.73 13.73 -1.06
C ASP A 218 6.39 14.04 -1.73
N LYS A 219 5.59 14.95 -1.17
CA LYS A 219 4.33 15.42 -1.78
C LYS A 219 4.50 15.87 -3.23
N SER A 220 5.63 16.49 -3.58
CA SER A 220 5.93 16.93 -4.96
C SER A 220 6.64 15.89 -5.82
N ARG A 221 7.21 14.84 -5.21
CA ARG A 221 8.01 13.81 -5.88
C ARG A 221 7.17 12.98 -6.83
N LYS A 222 7.58 12.86 -8.10
CA LYS A 222 6.93 11.97 -9.08
C LYS A 222 7.44 10.54 -8.91
N GLY A 223 6.52 9.63 -8.59
CA GLY A 223 6.77 8.19 -8.57
C GLY A 223 6.84 7.55 -9.95
N ASP A 224 7.15 6.26 -9.95
CA ASP A 224 6.98 5.36 -11.09
C ASP A 224 5.53 4.85 -11.16
N LEU A 225 5.20 4.05 -12.16
CA LEU A 225 3.87 3.51 -12.38
C LEU A 225 3.34 2.74 -11.15
N ASN A 226 2.14 3.09 -10.67
CA ASN A 226 1.44 2.33 -9.62
C ASN A 226 0.56 1.22 -10.22
N LEU A 227 1.14 0.38 -11.07
CA LEU A 227 0.53 -0.83 -11.62
C LEU A 227 1.59 -1.94 -11.68
N THR A 228 1.18 -3.20 -11.64
CA THR A 228 2.11 -4.29 -11.97
C THR A 228 2.57 -4.12 -13.42
N SER A 229 3.80 -4.54 -13.72
CA SER A 229 4.32 -4.59 -15.09
C SER A 229 3.42 -5.43 -16.01
N VAL A 230 2.84 -6.47 -15.44
CA VAL A 230 1.88 -7.37 -16.09
C VAL A 230 0.60 -6.64 -16.47
N ASP A 231 0.02 -5.88 -15.53
CA ASP A 231 -1.19 -5.10 -15.80
C ASP A 231 -0.92 -3.98 -16.80
N ALA A 232 0.24 -3.33 -16.73
CA ALA A 232 0.67 -2.36 -17.73
C ALA A 232 0.70 -2.98 -19.14
N MET A 233 1.26 -4.19 -19.27
CA MET A 233 1.27 -4.94 -20.53
C MET A 233 -0.13 -5.35 -20.99
N ARG A 234 -0.98 -5.89 -20.10
CA ARG A 234 -2.37 -6.26 -20.40
C ARG A 234 -3.17 -5.09 -20.95
N ILE A 235 -3.07 -3.95 -20.27
CA ILE A 235 -3.75 -2.71 -20.65
C ILE A 235 -3.22 -2.23 -22.01
N ALA A 236 -1.90 -2.24 -22.21
CA ALA A 236 -1.31 -1.83 -23.49
C ALA A 236 -1.81 -2.68 -24.66
N TYR A 237 -1.82 -4.02 -24.53
CA TYR A 237 -2.35 -4.92 -25.56
C TYR A 237 -3.83 -4.66 -25.85
N ASP A 238 -4.67 -4.52 -24.83
CA ASP A 238 -6.10 -4.28 -25.00
C ASP A 238 -6.37 -2.92 -25.67
N LEU A 239 -5.66 -1.87 -25.26
CA LEU A 239 -5.77 -0.54 -25.88
C LEU A 239 -5.28 -0.51 -27.34
N ILE A 240 -4.28 -1.33 -27.71
CA ILE A 240 -3.88 -1.51 -29.12
C ILE A 240 -5.00 -2.21 -29.89
N GLY A 241 -5.55 -3.31 -29.36
CA GLY A 241 -6.66 -4.03 -30.00
C GLY A 241 -7.88 -3.13 -30.25
N ARG A 242 -8.04 -2.08 -29.45
CA ARG A 242 -9.09 -1.05 -29.58
C ARG A 242 -8.71 0.14 -30.44
N GLY A 243 -7.50 0.17 -30.99
CA GLY A 243 -7.00 1.27 -31.83
C GLY A 243 -6.73 2.58 -31.08
N VAL A 244 -6.58 2.53 -29.75
CA VAL A 244 -6.23 3.68 -28.90
C VAL A 244 -4.71 3.84 -28.85
N LEU A 245 -3.98 2.74 -28.69
CA LEU A 245 -2.52 2.72 -28.74
C LEU A 245 -2.04 2.05 -30.04
N SER A 246 -0.73 2.15 -30.28
CA SER A 246 -0.03 1.54 -31.42
C SER A 246 1.13 0.70 -30.93
N GLU A 247 1.70 -0.15 -31.80
CA GLU A 247 2.81 -1.04 -31.44
C GLU A 247 4.02 -0.31 -30.84
N LYS A 248 4.35 0.91 -31.30
CA LYS A 248 5.42 1.73 -30.69
C LYS A 248 5.23 1.97 -29.18
N HIS A 249 3.98 2.07 -28.71
CA HIS A 249 3.68 2.26 -27.29
C HIS A 249 3.87 0.97 -26.51
N LEU A 250 3.47 -0.17 -27.08
CA LEU A 250 3.72 -1.47 -26.48
C LEU A 250 5.22 -1.77 -26.37
N ASP A 251 6.00 -1.43 -27.39
CA ASP A 251 7.46 -1.62 -27.34
C ASP A 251 8.11 -0.73 -26.28
N PHE A 252 7.63 0.50 -26.10
CA PHE A 252 8.03 1.34 -24.97
C PHE A 252 7.67 0.69 -23.62
N VAL A 253 6.44 0.17 -23.45
CA VAL A 253 6.03 -0.50 -22.20
C VAL A 253 6.88 -1.75 -21.94
N LYS A 254 7.16 -2.57 -22.96
CA LYS A 254 8.08 -3.72 -22.85
C LYS A 254 9.47 -3.29 -22.40
N GLN A 255 10.00 -2.20 -22.95
CA GLN A 255 11.31 -1.68 -22.58
C GLN A 255 11.33 -1.19 -21.13
N GLN A 256 10.30 -0.47 -20.67
CA GLN A 256 10.23 0.04 -19.30
C GLN A 256 10.00 -1.07 -18.26
N THR A 257 9.18 -2.07 -18.59
CA THR A 257 8.83 -3.16 -17.68
C THR A 257 9.80 -4.34 -17.72
N GLY A 258 10.59 -4.47 -18.79
CA GLY A 258 11.44 -5.64 -19.04
C GLY A 258 10.66 -6.93 -19.37
N LEU A 259 9.34 -6.85 -19.59
CA LEU A 259 8.51 -8.01 -19.90
C LEU A 259 8.45 -8.30 -21.40
N GLU A 260 9.08 -9.38 -21.82
CA GLU A 260 9.02 -9.87 -23.21
C GLU A 260 7.92 -10.94 -23.44
N LYS A 261 7.35 -11.49 -22.36
CA LYS A 261 6.35 -12.56 -22.42
C LYS A 261 4.93 -12.01 -22.62
N THR A 262 4.11 -12.71 -23.41
CA THR A 262 2.70 -12.34 -23.65
C THR A 262 1.84 -12.51 -22.39
N VAL A 263 1.08 -11.47 -22.03
CA VAL A 263 0.21 -11.44 -20.85
C VAL A 263 -1.27 -11.44 -21.25
N LYS A 264 -2.12 -12.24 -20.59
CA LYS A 264 -3.57 -12.35 -20.90
C LYS A 264 -4.39 -11.23 -20.20
N PRO A 265 -5.30 -10.49 -20.86
CA PRO A 265 -6.03 -9.34 -20.27
C PRO A 265 -7.26 -9.72 -19.41
N ILE A 266 -7.43 -9.11 -18.22
CA ILE A 266 -8.61 -9.24 -17.32
C ILE A 266 -8.83 -7.99 -16.39
N LEU A 267 -8.89 -6.75 -16.89
CA LEU A 267 -8.96 -5.54 -16.02
C LEU A 267 -10.23 -4.67 -16.19
N HIS A 268 -10.53 -3.82 -15.19
CA HIS A 268 -11.75 -3.01 -15.06
C HIS A 268 -11.68 -1.66 -15.82
N PRO A 269 -12.77 -1.17 -16.45
CA PRO A 269 -12.83 0.07 -17.24
C PRO A 269 -12.14 1.32 -16.63
N ASN A 270 -12.31 1.59 -15.33
CA ASN A 270 -11.67 2.75 -14.68
C ASN A 270 -10.12 2.68 -14.66
N GLN A 271 -9.53 1.48 -14.65
CA GLN A 271 -8.08 1.32 -14.71
C GLN A 271 -7.51 1.74 -16.07
N TYR A 272 -8.30 1.58 -17.14
CA TYR A 272 -7.94 2.07 -18.47
C TYR A 272 -7.98 3.60 -18.52
N PHE A 273 -9.04 4.24 -17.99
CA PHE A 273 -9.12 5.70 -17.95
C PHE A 273 -8.02 6.37 -17.13
N HIS A 274 -7.55 5.72 -16.06
CA HIS A 274 -6.43 6.22 -15.28
C HIS A 274 -5.13 6.27 -16.09
N LEU A 275 -4.81 5.21 -16.85
CA LEU A 275 -3.65 5.21 -17.75
C LEU A 275 -3.79 6.26 -18.86
N LEU A 276 -4.98 6.37 -19.44
CA LEU A 276 -5.22 7.35 -20.52
C LEU A 276 -5.00 8.78 -20.03
N LYS A 277 -5.48 9.11 -18.83
CA LYS A 277 -5.22 10.42 -18.19
C LYS A 277 -3.73 10.65 -17.97
N TRP A 278 -3.03 9.64 -17.46
CA TRP A 278 -1.58 9.72 -17.29
C TRP A 278 -0.84 9.95 -18.61
N LEU A 279 -1.21 9.28 -19.70
CA LEU A 279 -0.61 9.48 -21.02
C LEU A 279 -0.92 10.86 -21.61
N GLU A 280 -2.14 11.37 -21.41
CA GLU A 280 -2.55 12.72 -21.80
C GLU A 280 -1.73 13.79 -21.06
N GLU A 281 -1.53 13.63 -19.75
CA GLU A 281 -0.67 14.50 -18.93
C GLU A 281 0.81 14.50 -19.37
N LYS A 282 1.27 13.43 -20.02
CA LYS A 282 2.62 13.33 -20.60
C LYS A 282 2.71 13.88 -22.03
N GLY A 283 1.60 14.29 -22.63
CA GLY A 283 1.54 14.71 -24.02
C GLY A 283 1.66 13.56 -25.03
N GLU A 284 1.54 12.32 -24.57
CA GLU A 284 1.63 11.10 -25.38
C GLU A 284 0.25 10.60 -25.85
N LEU A 285 -0.82 11.26 -25.42
CA LEU A 285 -2.20 10.96 -25.81
C LEU A 285 -2.90 12.24 -26.26
N SER A 286 -3.56 12.18 -27.42
CA SER A 286 -4.41 13.26 -27.93
C SER A 286 -5.83 13.19 -27.35
N GLU A 287 -6.50 14.34 -27.31
CA GLU A 287 -7.91 14.42 -26.91
C GLU A 287 -8.84 13.55 -27.79
N SER A 288 -8.47 13.34 -29.06
CA SER A 288 -9.20 12.44 -29.98
C SER A 288 -9.12 10.97 -29.55
N GLU A 289 -8.02 10.55 -28.93
CA GLU A 289 -7.81 9.20 -28.41
C GLU A 289 -8.56 9.00 -27.09
N MET A 290 -8.56 10.03 -26.23
CA MET A 290 -9.37 10.04 -25.00
C MET A 290 -10.87 9.93 -25.32
N ASN A 291 -11.37 10.67 -26.31
CA ASN A 291 -12.78 10.62 -26.70
C ASN A 291 -13.19 9.28 -27.32
N ARG A 292 -12.28 8.58 -28.02
CA ARG A 292 -12.52 7.20 -28.50
C ARG A 292 -12.65 6.21 -27.34
N ALA A 293 -11.84 6.34 -26.30
CA ALA A 293 -11.96 5.52 -25.10
C ALA A 293 -13.30 5.74 -24.37
N ARG A 294 -13.73 7.01 -24.23
CA ARG A 294 -15.05 7.37 -23.65
C ARG A 294 -16.25 6.83 -24.44
N ALA A 295 -16.08 6.52 -25.71
CA ALA A 295 -17.13 5.91 -26.54
C ALA A 295 -17.21 4.38 -26.37
N LEU A 296 -16.13 3.74 -25.93
CA LEU A 296 -16.02 2.27 -25.81
C LEU A 296 -16.22 1.78 -24.38
N PHE A 297 -15.96 2.65 -23.41
CA PHE A 297 -16.05 2.37 -21.99
C PHE A 297 -16.80 3.50 -21.30
N THR A 298 -17.54 3.15 -20.25
CA THR A 298 -18.09 4.14 -19.33
C THR A 298 -17.11 4.29 -18.18
N GLU A 299 -16.53 5.48 -18.03
CA GLU A 299 -15.84 5.83 -16.79
C GLU A 299 -16.89 5.97 -15.70
N GLU A 300 -16.84 5.11 -14.67
CA GLU A 300 -17.69 5.27 -13.51
C GLU A 300 -17.17 6.44 -12.69
N LEU A 301 -17.87 7.57 -12.78
CA LEU A 301 -17.63 8.74 -11.94
C LEU A 301 -18.14 8.45 -10.53
N PHE A 302 -17.40 8.92 -9.52
CA PHE A 302 -17.87 8.89 -8.14
C PHE A 302 -19.14 9.75 -8.02
N ASP A 303 -20.26 9.11 -7.73
CA ASP A 303 -21.58 9.71 -7.64
C ASP A 303 -21.99 10.09 -6.21
N GLY A 304 -21.09 9.88 -5.23
CA GLY A 304 -21.39 10.06 -3.81
C GLY A 304 -22.09 8.84 -3.19
N ILE A 305 -22.49 8.94 -1.93
CA ILE A 305 -23.21 7.88 -1.17
C ILE A 305 -24.71 8.04 -1.36
#